data_AF-A0A0B1SGQ6-F1
#
_entry.id   AF-A0A0B1SGQ6-F1
#
_cell.length_a   1.000
_cell.length_b   1.000
_cell.length_c   1.000
_cell.angle_alpha   90.00
_cell.angle_beta   90.00
_cell.angle_gamma   90.00
#
_symmetry.space_group_name_H-M   'P 1'
#
loop_
_entity.id
_entity.type
_entity.pdbx_description
1 polymer ?
#
loop_
_entity_poly.entity_id
_entity_poly.type
_entity_poly.pdbx_seq_one_letter_code
_entity_poly.pdbx_strand_id
1 'polypeptide(L)'
;MIGLDVNCFFPQPLTNEELARVAKSVTDTECTYRIHRYSPSQCVALDAKVGETLFHKWQCDSPPTYAYLVHDCYVKSERSSVQILDSEGCVLVF
;
A
#
# COMPACT_ATOMS: atom_id res chain seq x y z
N MET A 1 27.51 -45.41 -2.88
CA MET A 1 26.28 -44.97 -3.56
C MET A 1 25.70 -43.84 -2.73
N ILE A 2 25.82 -42.59 -3.19
CA ILE A 2 25.29 -41.42 -2.47
C ILE A 2 24.13 -40.93 -3.35
N GLY A 3 22.90 -41.23 -2.92
CA GLY A 3 21.70 -40.75 -3.60
C GLY A 3 21.56 -39.25 -3.38
N LEU A 4 21.50 -38.48 -4.46
CA LEU A 4 21.15 -37.06 -4.41
C LEU A 4 19.63 -36.99 -4.22
N ASP A 5 19.16 -36.57 -3.06
CA ASP A 5 17.74 -36.28 -2.83
C ASP A 5 17.43 -34.92 -3.45
N VAL A 6 16.67 -34.90 -4.54
CA VAL A 6 16.32 -33.69 -5.27
C VAL A 6 14.81 -33.48 -5.14
N ASN A 7 14.40 -32.68 -4.15
CA ASN A 7 13.01 -32.28 -4.00
C ASN A 7 12.75 -31.00 -4.79
N CYS A 8 11.97 -31.10 -5.85
CA CYS A 8 11.48 -29.95 -6.60
C CYS A 8 10.20 -29.43 -5.94
N PHE A 9 10.27 -28.25 -5.31
CA PHE A 9 9.10 -27.55 -4.80
C PHE A 9 8.51 -26.67 -5.91
N PHE A 10 7.37 -27.06 -6.46
CA PHE A 10 6.58 -26.21 -7.34
C PHE A 10 5.61 -25.38 -6.48
N PRO A 11 5.62 -24.04 -6.56
CA PRO A 11 4.65 -23.24 -5.84
C PRO A 11 3.24 -23.50 -6.39
N GLN A 12 2.42 -24.19 -5.62
CA GLN A 12 1.01 -24.37 -5.92
C GLN A 12 0.21 -23.19 -5.35
N PRO A 13 -0.76 -22.63 -6.09
CA PRO A 13 -1.67 -21.64 -5.55
C PRO A 13 -2.52 -22.28 -4.44
N LEU A 14 -2.61 -21.60 -3.30
CA LEU A 14 -3.45 -22.03 -2.17
C LEU A 14 -4.92 -22.01 -2.58
N THR A 15 -5.68 -23.00 -2.11
CA THR A 15 -7.14 -22.98 -2.16
C THR A 15 -7.70 -21.86 -1.27
N ASN A 16 -8.94 -21.44 -1.51
CA ASN A 16 -9.58 -20.41 -0.69
C ASN A 16 -9.69 -20.80 0.80
N GLU A 17 -9.82 -22.09 1.10
CA GLU A 17 -9.86 -22.59 2.49
C GLU A 17 -8.50 -22.47 3.18
N GLU A 18 -7.42 -22.77 2.47
CA GLU A 18 -6.05 -22.61 2.98
C GLU A 18 -5.70 -21.12 3.14
N LEU A 19 -6.12 -20.30 2.19
CA LEU A 19 -5.97 -18.85 2.26
C LEU A 19 -6.70 -18.29 3.49
N ALA A 20 -7.90 -18.77 3.81
CA ALA A 20 -8.63 -18.36 5.01
C ALA A 20 -7.94 -18.76 6.32
N ARG A 21 -7.19 -19.88 6.33
CA ARG A 21 -6.45 -20.36 7.51
C ARG A 21 -5.14 -19.61 7.75
N VAL A 22 -4.55 -19.06 6.70
CA VAL A 22 -3.27 -18.33 6.74
C VAL A 22 -3.48 -16.80 6.63
N ALA A 23 -4.69 -16.36 6.28
CA ALA A 23 -5.04 -14.96 6.17
C ALA A 23 -4.76 -14.22 7.47
N LYS A 24 -4.09 -13.07 7.34
CA LYS A 24 -3.83 -12.15 8.44
C LYS A 24 -5.16 -11.71 9.08
N SER A 25 -5.17 -11.39 10.37
CA SER A 25 -6.32 -10.70 10.94
C SER A 25 -6.38 -9.28 10.38
N VAL A 26 -7.57 -8.74 10.15
CA VAL A 26 -7.73 -7.34 9.74
C VAL A 26 -7.12 -6.39 10.76
N THR A 27 -7.24 -6.72 12.06
CA THR A 27 -6.69 -5.92 13.17
C THR A 27 -5.17 -5.81 13.14
N ASP A 28 -4.51 -6.76 12.48
CA ASP A 28 -3.06 -6.83 12.45
C ASP A 28 -2.51 -6.19 11.16
N THR A 29 -3.38 -5.73 10.25
CA THR A 29 -3.00 -5.12 8.97
C THR A 29 -2.09 -3.92 9.20
N GLU A 30 -0.96 -3.89 8.51
CA GLU A 30 -0.05 -2.75 8.50
C GLU A 30 -0.13 -2.05 7.15
N CYS A 31 -0.18 -0.73 7.19
CA CYS A 31 -0.20 0.10 5.99
C CYS A 31 1.07 0.96 5.91
N THR A 32 1.67 1.02 4.75
CA THR A 32 2.79 1.91 4.45
C THR A 32 2.36 3.01 3.50
N TYR A 33 2.81 4.22 3.78
CA TYR A 33 2.57 5.40 2.96
C TYR A 33 3.89 5.90 2.36
N ARG A 34 3.89 6.15 1.05
CA ARG A 34 5.04 6.67 0.31
C ARG A 34 4.61 7.71 -0.71
N ILE A 35 5.49 8.70 -0.92
CA ILE A 35 5.33 9.70 -1.96
C ILE A 35 6.28 9.35 -3.10
N HIS A 36 5.74 9.22 -4.30
CA HIS A 36 6.49 8.94 -5.52
C HIS A 36 6.50 10.16 -6.44
N ARG A 37 7.59 10.36 -7.16
CA ARG A 37 7.74 11.45 -8.15
C ARG A 37 7.68 10.87 -9.56
N TYR A 38 7.09 11.62 -10.49
CA TYR A 38 6.93 11.28 -11.92
C TYR A 38 6.01 10.09 -12.24
N SER A 39 6.06 8.99 -11.47
CA SER A 39 5.15 7.86 -11.65
C SER A 39 4.81 7.14 -10.35
N PRO A 40 3.69 6.38 -10.30
CA PRO A 40 3.32 5.53 -9.15
C PRO A 40 4.29 4.36 -8.85
N SER A 41 5.23 4.09 -9.77
CA SER A 41 6.21 3.00 -9.68
C SER A 41 7.65 3.47 -9.50
N GLN A 42 7.93 4.76 -9.69
CA GLN A 42 9.29 5.33 -9.64
C GLN A 42 9.61 5.93 -8.26
N CYS A 43 10.90 6.20 -8.04
CA CYS A 43 11.55 6.60 -6.79
C CYS A 43 10.73 7.44 -5.80
N VAL A 44 11.00 7.21 -4.51
CA VAL A 44 10.46 8.01 -3.41
C VAL A 44 11.02 9.43 -3.49
N ALA A 45 10.14 10.43 -3.41
CA ALA A 45 10.54 11.83 -3.42
C ALA A 45 11.15 12.22 -2.05
N LEU A 46 12.41 12.68 -2.04
CA LEU A 46 12.99 13.37 -0.88
C LEU A 46 12.66 14.87 -0.93
N ASP A 47 12.55 15.41 -2.15
CA ASP A 47 12.22 16.79 -2.47
C ASP A 47 11.36 16.86 -3.74
N ALA A 48 10.59 17.94 -3.85
CA ALA A 48 9.72 18.22 -4.99
C ALA A 48 9.66 19.72 -5.26
N LYS A 49 9.45 20.10 -6.51
CA LYS A 49 9.31 21.51 -6.91
C LYS A 49 7.85 21.88 -7.17
N VAL A 50 7.53 23.15 -7.00
CA VAL A 50 6.22 23.69 -7.37
C VAL A 50 5.98 23.46 -8.86
N GLY A 51 4.79 22.95 -9.21
CA GLY A 51 4.42 22.57 -10.56
C GLY A 51 4.71 21.11 -10.92
N GLU A 52 5.37 20.35 -10.04
CA GLU A 52 5.58 18.92 -10.25
C GLU A 52 4.42 18.09 -9.70
N THR A 53 4.15 16.96 -10.37
CA THR A 53 3.14 15.99 -9.93
C THR A 53 3.77 14.98 -8.97
N LEU A 54 3.14 14.82 -7.82
CA LEU A 54 3.46 13.80 -6.82
C LEU A 54 2.35 12.77 -6.75
N PHE A 55 2.74 11.52 -6.52
CA PHE A 55 1.83 10.40 -6.38
C PHE A 55 1.89 9.89 -4.96
N HIS A 56 0.75 9.97 -4.27
CA HIS A 56 0.58 9.44 -2.94
C HIS A 56 0.19 7.96 -3.02
N LYS A 57 1.00 7.08 -2.42
CA LYS A 57 0.81 5.64 -2.51
C LYS A 57 0.65 5.03 -1.12
N TRP A 58 -0.48 4.38 -0.91
CA TRP A 58 -0.74 3.54 0.25
C TRP A 58 -0.65 2.08 -0.18
N GLN A 59 -0.07 1.25 0.67
CA GLN A 59 -0.02 -0.20 0.50
C GLN A 59 -0.23 -0.86 1.85
N CYS A 60 -1.28 -1.67 1.95
CA CYS A 60 -1.62 -2.43 3.14
C CYS A 60 -1.52 -3.93 2.85
N ASP A 61 -1.12 -4.71 3.84
CA ASP A 61 -1.08 -6.18 3.76
C ASP A 61 -2.38 -6.83 4.25
N SER A 62 -3.51 -6.23 3.87
CA SER A 62 -4.83 -6.65 4.31
C SER A 62 -5.20 -8.02 3.72
N PRO A 63 -6.09 -8.76 4.40
CA PRO A 63 -6.59 -10.01 3.86
C PRO A 63 -7.35 -9.76 2.54
N PRO A 64 -7.36 -10.74 1.62
CA PRO A 64 -7.89 -10.57 0.26
C PRO A 64 -9.37 -10.25 0.20
N THR A 65 -10.12 -10.48 1.28
CA THR A 65 -11.55 -10.16 1.38
C THR A 65 -11.84 -8.71 1.77
N TYR A 66 -10.82 -7.92 2.10
CA TYR A 66 -10.97 -6.54 2.56
C TYR A 66 -10.25 -5.57 1.64
N ALA A 67 -10.88 -4.42 1.40
CA ALA A 67 -10.27 -3.26 0.79
C ALA A 67 -10.11 -2.17 1.85
N TYR A 68 -9.15 -1.26 1.63
CA TYR A 68 -8.94 -0.10 2.48
C TYR A 68 -9.38 1.18 1.76
N LEU A 69 -9.91 2.12 2.53
CA LEU A 69 -10.25 3.48 2.10
C LEU A 69 -9.30 4.44 2.80
N VAL A 70 -8.71 5.36 2.03
CA VAL A 70 -7.95 6.48 2.58
C VAL A 70 -8.92 7.64 2.75
N HIS A 71 -9.06 8.15 3.98
CA HIS A 71 -9.96 9.25 4.30
C HIS A 71 -9.21 10.32 5.12
N ASP A 72 -9.74 11.54 5.14
CA ASP A 72 -9.28 12.63 6.01
C ASP A 72 -7.77 12.92 5.91
N CYS A 73 -7.26 13.14 4.70
CA CYS A 73 -5.85 13.49 4.51
C CYS A 73 -5.62 14.99 4.53
N TYR A 74 -4.59 15.40 5.27
CA TYR A 74 -4.21 16.80 5.42
C TYR A 74 -2.73 16.97 5.10
N VAL A 75 -2.41 17.99 4.31
CA VAL A 75 -1.05 18.50 4.15
C VAL A 75 -0.86 19.57 5.21
N LYS A 76 0.12 19.37 6.10
CA LYS A 76 0.41 20.29 7.21
C LYS A 76 1.79 20.90 7.06
N SER A 77 1.87 22.17 7.40
CA SER A 77 3.10 22.92 7.65
C SER A 77 3.04 23.49 9.07
N GLU A 78 4.13 24.13 9.51
CA GLU A 78 4.18 24.84 10.80
C GLU A 78 3.10 25.93 10.94
N ARG A 79 2.54 26.44 9.84
CA ARG A 79 1.63 27.60 9.84
C ARG A 79 0.22 27.30 9.33
N SER A 80 0.06 26.25 8.55
CA SER A 80 -1.19 25.95 7.84
C SER A 80 -1.42 24.47 7.70
N SER A 81 -2.69 24.09 7.66
CA SER A 81 -3.16 22.75 7.36
C SER A 81 -4.20 22.85 6.25
N VAL A 82 -4.04 22.05 5.22
CA VAL A 82 -4.93 22.01 4.06
C VAL A 82 -5.41 20.58 3.87
N GLN A 83 -6.72 20.39 3.80
CA GLN A 83 -7.30 19.08 3.56
C GLN A 83 -7.26 18.75 2.06
N ILE A 84 -6.74 17.58 1.70
CA ILE A 84 -6.61 17.13 0.31
C ILE A 84 -7.53 15.95 -0.02
N LEU A 85 -7.96 15.20 1.00
CA LEU A 85 -8.97 14.14 0.90
C LEU A 85 -9.98 14.30 2.02
N ASP A 86 -11.27 14.20 1.68
CA ASP A 86 -12.36 14.25 2.66
C ASP A 86 -12.61 12.89 3.36
N SER A 87 -13.65 12.85 4.20
CA SER A 87 -14.03 11.66 4.95
C SER A 87 -14.50 10.50 4.06
N GLU A 88 -14.95 10.79 2.84
CA GLU A 88 -15.42 9.79 1.87
C GLU A 88 -14.28 9.34 0.94
N GLY A 89 -13.07 9.85 1.15
CA GLY A 89 -11.91 9.57 0.29
C GLY A 89 -11.96 10.30 -1.06
N CYS A 90 -12.77 11.36 -1.18
CA CYS A 90 -12.83 12.17 -2.38
C CYS A 90 -11.74 13.25 -2.37
N VAL A 91 -11.14 13.50 -3.53
CA VAL A 91 -10.09 14.53 -3.69
C VAL A 91 -10.73 15.91 -3.64
N LEU A 92 -10.24 16.75 -2.73
CA LEU A 92 -10.59 18.17 -2.68
C LEU A 92 -9.67 18.88 -3.67
N VAL A 93 -10.17 19.13 -4.88
CA VAL A 93 -9.41 19.76 -5.97
C VAL A 93 -9.17 21.23 -5.60
N PHE A 94 -7.90 21.65 -5.62
CA PHE A 94 -7.48 23.06 -5.52
C PHE A 94 -7.06 23.60 -6.88
#